data_AF-A0A8W8NR23-F1
#
_entry.id   AF-A0A8W8NR23-F1
#
_cell.length_a   1.000
_cell.length_b   1.000
_cell.length_c   1.000
_cell.angle_alpha   90.00
_cell.angle_beta   90.00
_cell.angle_gamma   90.00
#
_symmetry.space_group_name_H-M   'P 1'
#
loop_
_entity.id
_entity.type
_entity.pdbx_description
1 polymer ?
#
loop_
_entity_poly.entity_id
_entity_poly.type
_entity_poly.pdbx_seq_one_letter_code
_entity_poly.pdbx_strand_id
1 'polypeptide(L)'
;NCELKVFNTTNFIYRLGVPCLDIDLITINCEGCEFEILETLISSGLISKFRHVQFATHPLLSHLEKPVQRYCEIQERLARTHVIDYQFKFCWETWKRKDIS
;
A
#
# COMPACT_ATOMS: atom_id res chain seq x y z
N ASN A 1 -29.07 -2.16 -12.11
CA ASN A 1 -27.85 -1.55 -12.70
C ASN A 1 -26.75 -1.52 -11.68
N CYS A 2 -25.66 -2.26 -11.91
CA CYS A 2 -24.44 -2.14 -11.12
C CYS A 2 -23.64 -0.96 -11.70
N GLU A 3 -23.49 0.11 -10.93
CA GLU A 3 -22.70 1.28 -11.32
C GLU A 3 -21.27 1.10 -10.78
N LEU A 4 -20.31 0.88 -11.66
CA LEU A 4 -18.89 0.85 -11.29
C LEU A 4 -18.35 2.28 -11.26
N LYS A 5 -17.77 2.69 -10.12
CA LYS A 5 -17.22 4.03 -9.91
C LYS A 5 -15.75 3.94 -9.52
N VAL A 6 -14.91 4.71 -10.21
CA VAL A 6 -13.48 4.83 -9.91
C VAL A 6 -13.28 6.01 -8.98
N PHE A 7 -12.49 5.83 -7.93
CA PHE A 7 -12.18 6.86 -6.94
C PHE A 7 -10.68 7.05 -6.80
N ASN A 8 -10.26 8.28 -6.54
CA ASN A 8 -8.90 8.54 -6.08
C ASN A 8 -8.70 7.91 -4.69
N THR A 9 -7.57 7.22 -4.51
CA THR A 9 -7.21 6.48 -3.28
C THR A 9 -7.39 7.33 -2.03
N THR A 10 -6.81 8.53 -2.01
CA THR A 10 -6.88 9.42 -0.84
C THR A 10 -8.32 9.79 -0.52
N ASN A 11 -9.12 10.20 -1.53
CA ASN A 11 -10.52 10.58 -1.32
C ASN A 11 -11.34 9.42 -0.75
N PHE A 12 -11.14 8.20 -1.26
CA PHE A 12 -11.80 7.01 -0.75
C PHE A 12 -11.43 6.73 0.71
N ILE A 13 -10.15 6.80 1.05
CA ILE A 13 -9.64 6.59 2.41
C ILE A 13 -10.19 7.63 3.39
N TYR A 14 -10.31 8.91 2.98
CA TYR A 14 -10.97 9.94 3.79
C TYR A 14 -12.46 9.65 4.00
N ARG A 15 -13.19 9.22 2.96
CA ARG A 15 -14.62 8.87 3.08
C ARG A 15 -14.86 7.72 4.05
N LEU A 16 -13.93 6.78 4.14
CA LEU A 16 -13.97 5.68 5.10
C LEU A 16 -13.65 6.10 6.53
N GLY A 17 -13.20 7.34 6.77
CA GLY A 17 -12.85 7.84 8.11
C GLY A 17 -11.50 7.32 8.65
N VAL A 18 -10.70 6.65 7.82
CA VAL A 18 -9.38 6.09 8.19
C VAL A 18 -8.45 7.08 8.88
N PRO A 19 -8.36 8.38 8.50
CA PRO A 19 -7.48 9.32 9.19
C PRO A 19 -7.75 9.46 10.70
N CYS A 20 -8.99 9.18 11.13
CA CYS A 20 -9.42 9.28 12.52
C CYS A 20 -9.33 7.95 13.29
N LEU A 21 -8.89 6.88 12.65
CA LEU A 21 -8.83 5.53 13.22
C LEU A 21 -7.38 5.04 13.28
N ASP A 22 -7.15 4.03 14.13
CA ASP A 22 -5.96 3.17 14.06
C ASP A 22 -6.39 1.84 13.46
N ILE A 23 -6.00 1.58 12.22
CA ILE A 23 -6.49 0.44 11.43
C ILE A 23 -5.55 -0.74 11.62
N ASP A 24 -6.08 -1.93 11.95
CA ASP A 24 -5.26 -3.11 12.18
C ASP A 24 -4.52 -3.62 10.94
N LEU A 25 -5.19 -3.61 9.77
CA LEU A 25 -4.65 -4.19 8.54
C LEU A 25 -5.21 -3.49 7.29
N ILE A 26 -4.34 -3.24 6.32
CA ILE A 26 -4.70 -3.07 4.90
C ILE A 26 -4.06 -4.18 4.07
N THR A 27 -4.83 -4.77 3.16
CA THR A 27 -4.36 -5.77 2.19
C THR A 27 -4.61 -5.29 0.77
N ILE A 28 -3.59 -5.33 -0.09
CA ILE A 28 -3.66 -4.80 -1.45
C ILE A 28 -3.19 -5.87 -2.45
N ASN A 29 -4.10 -6.26 -3.33
CA ASN A 29 -3.87 -7.17 -4.46
C ASN A 29 -4.89 -6.80 -5.55
N CYS A 30 -4.43 -6.16 -6.61
CA CYS A 30 -5.26 -5.55 -7.64
C CYS A 30 -4.56 -5.47 -9.00
N GLU A 31 -3.72 -6.45 -9.34
CA GLU A 31 -3.16 -6.62 -10.68
C GLU A 31 -2.47 -5.36 -11.22
N GLY A 32 -1.57 -4.78 -10.42
CA GLY A 32 -0.70 -3.65 -10.82
C GLY A 32 -1.06 -2.32 -10.16
N CYS A 33 -2.27 -2.17 -9.65
CA CYS A 33 -2.69 -0.93 -8.98
C CYS A 33 -2.02 -0.72 -7.61
N GLU A 34 -1.32 -1.73 -7.07
CA GLU A 34 -0.69 -1.69 -5.75
C GLU A 34 0.33 -0.57 -5.67
N PHE A 35 1.09 -0.36 -6.75
CA PHE A 35 2.13 0.67 -6.80
C PHE A 35 1.53 2.07 -6.59
N GLU A 36 0.47 2.42 -7.32
CA GLU A 36 -0.17 3.74 -7.20
C GLU A 36 -0.82 3.95 -5.84
N ILE A 37 -1.48 2.91 -5.29
CA ILE A 37 -2.10 2.97 -3.97
C ILE A 37 -1.03 3.19 -2.90
N LEU A 38 0.03 2.38 -2.89
CA LEU A 38 1.10 2.47 -1.91
C LEU A 38 1.83 3.81 -2.00
N GLU A 39 2.21 4.25 -3.20
CA GLU A 39 2.88 5.55 -3.39
C GLU A 39 2.06 6.72 -2.87
N THR A 40 0.74 6.69 -3.11
CA THR A 40 -0.22 7.71 -2.66
C THR A 40 -0.43 7.67 -1.14
N LEU A 41 -0.60 6.50 -0.55
CA LEU A 41 -0.74 6.35 0.90
C LEU A 41 0.53 6.79 1.64
N ILE A 42 1.70 6.48 1.08
CA ILE A 42 2.98 6.87 1.66
C ILE A 42 3.20 8.38 1.51
N SER A 43 2.90 8.98 0.34
CA SER A 43 3.12 10.42 0.11
C SER A 43 2.18 11.30 0.94
N SER A 44 0.95 10.85 1.14
CA SER A 44 -0.03 11.53 2.00
C SER A 44 0.21 11.33 3.50
N GLY A 45 1.12 10.43 3.89
CA GLY A 45 1.35 10.05 5.29
C GLY A 45 0.26 9.15 5.89
N LEU A 46 -0.81 8.86 5.14
CA LEU A 46 -1.92 8.00 5.58
C LEU A 46 -1.49 6.55 5.82
N ILE A 47 -0.38 6.11 5.21
CA ILE A 47 0.18 4.77 5.45
C ILE A 47 0.46 4.52 6.94
N SER A 48 0.74 5.57 7.71
CA SER A 48 1.00 5.46 9.16
C SER A 48 -0.23 5.07 9.99
N LYS A 49 -1.44 5.13 9.42
CA LYS A 49 -2.69 4.75 10.09
C LYS A 49 -2.92 3.25 10.14
N PHE A 50 -2.14 2.48 9.37
CA PHE A 50 -2.24 1.04 9.35
C PHE A 50 -1.18 0.42 10.24
N ARG A 51 -1.59 -0.46 11.15
CA ARG A 51 -0.69 -1.24 12.00
C ARG A 51 0.05 -2.29 11.18
N HIS A 52 -0.64 -2.90 10.21
CA HIS A 52 -0.05 -3.82 9.24
C HIS A 52 -0.43 -3.42 7.81
N VAL A 53 0.56 -3.45 6.93
CA VAL A 53 0.40 -3.22 5.49
C VAL A 53 0.84 -4.49 4.77
N GLN A 54 -0.11 -5.17 4.14
CA GLN A 54 0.14 -6.39 3.37
C GLN A 54 -0.14 -6.13 1.89
N PHE A 55 0.76 -6.56 1.01
CA PHE A 55 0.56 -6.39 -0.42
C PHE A 55 1.28 -7.45 -1.27
N ALA A 56 0.75 -7.62 -2.48
CA ALA A 56 1.26 -8.51 -3.53
C ALA A 56 1.40 -7.72 -4.83
N THR A 57 2.62 -7.39 -5.25
CA THR A 57 2.83 -6.61 -6.49
C THR A 57 2.84 -7.51 -7.73
N HIS A 58 2.32 -6.98 -8.84
CA HIS A 58 2.27 -7.67 -10.14
C HIS A 58 3.24 -7.02 -11.16
N PRO A 59 4.57 -7.21 -11.04
CA PRO A 59 5.57 -6.42 -11.77
C PRO A 59 5.68 -6.76 -13.26
N LEU A 60 5.08 -7.85 -13.73
CA LEU A 60 5.22 -8.36 -15.11
C LEU A 60 4.18 -7.79 -16.09
N LEU A 61 3.36 -6.85 -15.64
CA LEU A 61 2.33 -6.24 -16.47
C LEU A 61 2.94 -5.25 -17.46
N SER A 62 2.59 -5.40 -18.74
CA SER A 62 3.19 -4.65 -19.86
C SER A 62 3.01 -3.14 -19.80
N HIS A 63 1.99 -2.66 -19.08
CA HIS A 63 1.70 -1.23 -18.94
C HIS A 63 2.43 -0.59 -17.74
N LEU A 64 3.10 -1.37 -16.88
CA LEU A 64 3.80 -0.84 -15.72
C LEU A 64 5.18 -0.32 -16.09
N GLU A 65 5.41 0.96 -15.83
CA GLU A 65 6.72 1.56 -15.99
C GLU A 65 7.62 1.30 -14.78
N LYS A 66 8.84 0.79 -15.04
CA LYS A 66 9.91 0.60 -14.06
C LYS A 66 9.47 -0.06 -12.74
N PRO A 67 8.76 -1.19 -12.77
CA PRO A 67 8.15 -1.80 -11.59
C PRO A 67 9.17 -2.16 -10.50
N VAL A 68 10.38 -2.58 -10.87
CA VAL A 68 11.45 -2.88 -9.91
C VAL A 68 11.94 -1.62 -9.18
N GLN A 69 12.08 -0.50 -9.88
CA GLN A 69 12.48 0.76 -9.27
C GLN A 69 11.41 1.26 -8.29
N ARG A 70 10.15 1.31 -8.74
CA ARG A 70 9.00 1.72 -7.91
C ARG A 70 8.88 0.85 -6.66
N TYR A 71 9.06 -0.47 -6.83
CA TYR A 71 9.10 -1.41 -5.71
C TYR A 71 10.17 -1.02 -4.68
N CYS A 72 11.42 -0.79 -5.11
CA CYS A 72 12.49 -0.39 -4.21
C CYS A 72 12.20 0.94 -3.49
N GLU A 73 11.65 1.94 -4.19
CA GLU A 73 11.28 3.22 -3.60
C GLU A 73 10.16 3.09 -2.55
N ILE A 74 9.15 2.26 -2.82
CA ILE A 74 8.08 1.94 -1.86
C ILE A 74 8.68 1.32 -0.60
N GLN A 75 9.59 0.35 -0.75
CA GLN A 75 10.24 -0.36 0.35
C GLN A 75 11.06 0.60 1.22
N GLU A 76 11.88 1.45 0.60
CA GLU A 76 12.68 2.45 1.30
C GLU A 76 11.81 3.42 2.10
N ARG A 77 10.70 3.86 1.51
CA ARG A 77 9.78 4.81 2.17
C ARG A 77 8.93 4.13 3.25
N LEU A 78 8.49 2.90 3.06
CA LEU A 78 7.80 2.10 4.09
C LEU A 78 8.71 1.84 5.29
N ALA A 79 10.00 1.59 5.06
CA ALA A 79 10.98 1.39 6.11
C ALA A 79 11.15 2.58 7.06
N ARG A 80 10.60 3.75 6.74
CA ARG A 80 10.56 4.92 7.64
C ARG A 80 9.54 4.73 8.76
N THR A 81 8.38 4.14 8.47
CA THR A 81 7.25 3.99 9.39
C THR A 81 6.99 2.55 9.86
N HIS A 82 7.40 1.57 9.06
CA HIS A 82 7.18 0.14 9.30
C HIS A 82 8.50 -0.64 9.24
N VAL A 83 8.46 -1.88 9.74
CA VAL A 83 9.49 -2.91 9.62
C VAL A 83 8.90 -4.12 8.91
N ILE A 84 9.75 -4.88 8.22
CA ILE A 84 9.33 -6.11 7.56
C ILE A 84 8.95 -7.13 8.64
N ASP A 85 7.75 -7.68 8.55
CA ASP A 85 7.32 -8.84 9.35
C ASP A 85 7.64 -10.13 8.59
N TYR A 86 7.23 -10.21 7.32
CA TYR A 86 7.70 -11.21 6.37
C TYR A 86 7.77 -10.63 4.96
N GLN A 87 8.64 -11.20 4.12
CA GLN A 87 8.81 -10.76 2.74
C GLN A 87 9.15 -11.93 1.82
N PHE A 88 8.31 -12.14 0.81
CA PHE A 88 8.64 -12.86 -0.41
C PHE A 88 8.45 -11.90 -1.59
N LYS A 89 9.57 -11.33 -2.05
CA LYS A 89 9.58 -10.22 -3.02
C LYS A 89 8.76 -10.55 -4.26
N PHE A 90 7.90 -9.62 -4.67
CA PHE A 90 6.99 -9.76 -5.81
C PHE A 90 5.98 -10.92 -5.72
N CYS A 91 5.73 -11.50 -4.54
CA CYS A 91 4.55 -12.36 -4.32
C CYS A 91 3.72 -11.88 -3.15
N TRP A 92 4.27 -11.89 -1.93
CA TRP A 92 3.56 -11.42 -0.74
C TRP A 92 4.53 -10.88 0.28
N GLU A 93 4.18 -9.74 0.86
CA GLU A 93 4.91 -9.18 1.98
C GLU A 93 4.00 -8.44 2.96
N THR A 94 4.41 -8.44 4.22
CA THR A 94 3.75 -7.69 5.29
C THR A 94 4.76 -6.84 6.01
N TRP A 95 4.33 -5.60 6.26
CA TRP A 95 5.05 -4.58 6.99
C TRP A 95 4.28 -4.23 8.24
N LYS A 96 4.93 -4.28 9.39
CA LYS A 96 4.38 -3.96 10.70
C LYS A 96 4.84 -2.58 11.15
N ARG A 97 3.94 -1.75 11.67
CA ARG A 97 4.30 -0.39 12.12
C ARG A 97 5.30 -0.45 13.28
N LYS A 98 6.26 0.46 13.29
CA LYS A 98 7.40 0.41 14.24
C LYS A 98 7.01 0.62 15.71
N ASP A 99 5.94 1.34 15.97
CA ASP A 99 5.43 1.63 17.32
C ASP A 99 4.80 0.41 18.02
N ILE A 100 4.51 -0.65 17.27
CA ILE A 100 3.96 -1.92 17.78
C ILE A 100 4.95 -3.09 17.66
N SER A 101 6.20 -2.80 17.28
CA SER A 101 7.25 -3.79 17.05
C SER A 101 8.03 -4.13 18.31
#